data_AF-A0A0D8XKW5-F1
#
_entry.id   AF-A0A0D8XKW5-F1
#
_cell.length_a   1.000
_cell.length_b   1.000
_cell.length_c   1.000
_cell.angle_alpha   90.00
_cell.angle_beta   90.00
_cell.angle_gamma   90.00
#
_symmetry.space_group_name_H-M   'P 1'
#
loop_
_entity.id
_entity.type
_entity.pdbx_description
1 polymer ?
#
loop_
_entity_poly.entity_id
_entity_poly.type
_entity_poly.pdbx_seq_one_letter_code
_entity_poly.pdbx_strand_id
1 'polypeptide(L)'
;MYEGSETVEPFRETVQWLIFRSALPISSLQLDRLREIRAGGYDEERETPMVPIRAPQPYNSRSVVCSFRSAAGAPDLGFNKQ
;
A
#
# COMPACT_ATOMS: atom_id res chain seq x y z
N MET A 1 11.39 1.79 -3.06
CA MET A 1 11.53 3.19 -2.65
C MET A 1 11.30 4.07 -3.86
N TYR A 2 10.50 5.11 -3.72
CA TYR A 2 10.25 6.10 -4.79
C TYR A 2 9.74 7.41 -4.20
N GLU A 3 9.84 8.50 -4.96
CA GLU A 3 9.25 9.79 -4.60
C GLU A 3 7.81 9.89 -5.11
N GLY A 4 6.91 10.35 -4.27
CA GLY A 4 5.50 10.48 -4.60
C GLY A 4 4.79 11.48 -3.71
N SER A 5 3.48 11.30 -3.62
CA SER A 5 2.61 12.20 -2.88
C SER A 5 1.86 11.53 -1.75
N GLU A 6 1.26 12.35 -0.92
CA GLU A 6 0.19 11.96 -0.02
C GLU A 6 -0.97 11.33 -0.82
N THR A 7 -1.61 10.30 -0.25
CA THR A 7 -2.79 9.66 -0.85
C THR A 7 -4.11 10.33 -0.44
N VAL A 8 -4.03 11.41 0.34
CA VAL A 8 -5.13 12.25 0.82
C VAL A 8 -4.88 13.70 0.43
N GLU A 9 -5.94 14.50 0.33
CA GLU A 9 -5.82 15.93 0.07
C GLU A 9 -4.93 16.60 1.13
N PRO A 10 -4.01 17.52 0.78
CA PRO A 10 -3.85 18.20 -0.52
C PRO A 10 -2.92 17.51 -1.53
N PHE A 11 -2.63 16.22 -1.38
CA PHE A 11 -1.86 15.40 -2.32
C PHE A 11 -0.45 15.95 -2.58
N ARG A 12 0.21 16.53 -1.58
CA ARG A 12 1.53 17.15 -1.76
C ARG A 12 2.57 16.13 -2.17
N GLU A 13 3.40 16.47 -3.16
CA GLU A 13 4.49 15.62 -3.68
C GLU A 13 5.75 15.72 -2.81
N THR A 14 5.60 15.45 -1.52
CA THR A 14 6.68 15.59 -0.52
C THR A 14 7.03 14.27 0.16
N VAL A 15 6.51 13.14 -0.33
CA VAL A 15 6.63 11.85 0.34
C VAL A 15 7.68 10.97 -0.33
N GLN A 16 8.70 10.58 0.43
CA GLN A 16 9.60 9.50 0.05
C GLN A 16 9.02 8.16 0.54
N TRP A 17 8.51 7.36 -0.39
CA TRP A 17 7.80 6.12 -0.07
C TRP A 17 8.75 4.94 0.11
N LEU A 18 8.63 4.25 1.25
CA LEU A 18 9.19 2.93 1.49
C LEU A 18 8.04 1.92 1.57
N ILE A 19 7.99 0.98 0.62
CA ILE A 19 6.98 -0.09 0.58
C ILE A 19 7.67 -1.41 0.86
N PHE A 20 7.22 -2.12 1.89
CA PHE A 20 7.73 -3.45 2.23
C PHE A 20 7.23 -4.50 1.23
N ARG A 21 8.09 -5.48 0.94
CA ARG A 21 7.74 -6.61 0.06
C ARG A 21 6.74 -7.57 0.71
N SER A 22 6.87 -7.79 2.01
CA SER A 22 6.03 -8.72 2.76
C SER A 22 4.88 -7.99 3.43
N ALA A 23 3.68 -8.56 3.34
CA ALA A 23 2.50 -8.07 4.06
C ALA A 23 2.52 -8.55 5.52
N LEU A 24 1.85 -7.79 6.40
CA LEU A 24 1.59 -8.24 7.77
C LEU A 24 0.33 -9.13 7.79
N PRO A 25 0.40 -10.33 8.38
CA PRO A 25 -0.78 -11.18 8.49
C PRO A 25 -1.74 -10.63 9.55
N ILE A 26 -3.03 -10.64 9.21
CA ILE A 26 -4.14 -10.34 10.13
C ILE A 26 -5.24 -11.40 9.93
N SER A 27 -6.06 -11.63 10.95
CA SER A 27 -7.21 -12.53 10.81
C SER A 27 -8.33 -11.87 10.00
N SER A 28 -9.16 -12.69 9.34
CA SER A 28 -10.34 -12.19 8.64
C SER A 28 -11.25 -11.38 9.56
N LEU A 29 -11.44 -11.84 10.81
CA LEU A 29 -12.24 -11.13 11.80
C LEU A 29 -11.69 -9.72 12.09
N GLN A 30 -10.37 -9.56 12.20
CA GLN A 30 -9.76 -8.23 12.40
C GLN A 30 -10.02 -7.32 11.19
N LEU A 31 -9.89 -7.85 9.97
CA LEU A 31 -10.16 -7.10 8.74
C LEU A 31 -11.62 -6.71 8.61
N ASP A 32 -12.55 -7.60 8.99
CA ASP A 32 -13.98 -7.32 8.94
C ASP A 32 -14.37 -6.22 9.93
N ARG A 33 -13.81 -6.24 11.15
CA ARG A 33 -13.99 -5.14 12.11
C ARG A 33 -13.44 -3.82 11.61
N LEU A 34 -12.29 -3.82 10.93
CA LEU A 34 -11.74 -2.60 10.34
C LEU A 34 -12.68 -2.00 9.26
N ARG A 35 -13.38 -2.84 8.50
CA ARG A 35 -14.33 -2.42 7.45
C ARG A 35 -15.63 -1.85 8.00
N GLU A 36 -15.94 -2.07 9.27
CA GLU A 36 -17.11 -1.51 9.95
C GLU A 36 -16.94 -0.04 10.35
N ILE A 37 -15.74 0.54 10.23
CA ILE A 37 -15.48 1.94 10.60
C ILE A 37 -16.20 2.92 9.65
N ARG A 38 -16.77 3.99 10.22
CA ARG A 38 -17.49 5.06 9.50
C ARG A 38 -16.64 6.31 9.32
N ALA A 39 -16.90 7.03 8.23
CA ALA A 39 -16.41 8.38 8.03
C ALA A 39 -17.38 9.34 8.73
N GLY A 40 -16.91 10.01 9.80
CA GLY A 40 -17.71 11.01 10.51
C GLY A 40 -17.49 11.01 12.02
N GLY A 41 -17.92 12.10 12.67
CA GLY A 41 -17.99 12.22 14.13
C GLY A 41 -19.21 11.51 14.72
N TYR A 42 -19.23 11.32 16.04
CA TYR A 42 -20.30 10.61 16.76
C TYR A 42 -21.69 11.29 16.64
N ASP A 43 -21.72 12.58 16.33
CA ASP A 43 -22.92 13.42 16.25
C ASP A 43 -23.50 13.54 14.83
N GLU A 44 -22.96 12.81 13.84
CA GLU A 44 -23.47 12.85 12.48
C GLU A 44 -24.72 11.97 12.32
N GLU A 45 -25.83 12.56 11.89
CA GLU A 45 -27.10 11.84 11.66
C GLU A 45 -27.02 10.78 10.55
N ARG A 46 -26.02 10.87 9.67
CA ARG A 46 -25.84 9.95 8.54
C ARG A 46 -24.53 9.18 8.66
N GLU A 47 -24.65 7.88 8.86
CA GLU A 47 -23.52 6.98 8.74
C GLU A 47 -23.01 6.95 7.29
N THR A 48 -21.80 7.47 7.08
CA THR A 48 -21.12 7.37 5.79
C THR A 48 -20.06 6.26 5.88
N PRO A 49 -20.05 5.27 4.96
CA PRO A 49 -19.01 4.26 4.95
C PRO A 49 -17.64 4.89 4.63
N MET A 50 -16.59 4.41 5.30
CA MET A 50 -15.23 4.90 5.03
C MET A 50 -14.70 4.32 3.72
N VAL A 51 -14.18 5.18 2.83
CA VAL A 51 -13.51 4.78 1.58
C VAL A 51 -12.07 5.30 1.59
N PRO A 52 -11.15 4.64 2.32
CA PRO A 52 -9.84 5.23 2.65
C PRO A 52 -8.76 5.02 1.57
N ILE A 53 -9.10 4.36 0.46
CA ILE A 53 -8.12 3.94 -0.55
C ILE A 53 -8.24 4.84 -1.78
N ARG A 54 -7.19 5.60 -2.07
CA ARG A 54 -7.03 6.33 -3.34
C ARG A 54 -6.71 5.34 -4.46
N ALA A 55 -7.33 5.52 -5.63
CA ALA A 55 -7.04 4.71 -6.82
C ALA A 55 -5.56 4.83 -7.24
N PRO A 56 -4.97 3.79 -7.86
CA PRO A 56 -3.61 3.87 -8.42
C PRO A 56 -3.44 5.07 -9.35
N GLN A 57 -2.30 5.73 -9.26
CA GLN A 57 -1.99 6.93 -10.04
C GLN A 57 -0.95 6.63 -11.14
N PRO A 58 -0.93 7.40 -12.23
CA PRO A 58 0.07 7.25 -13.29
C PRO A 58 1.51 7.29 -12.77
N TYR A 59 2.38 6.42 -13.30
CA TYR A 59 3.76 6.33 -12.86
C TYR A 59 4.63 7.53 -13.30
N ASN A 60 4.26 8.21 -14.38
CA ASN A 60 4.90 9.44 -14.88
C ASN A 60 6.43 9.37 -14.96
N SER A 61 6.97 8.26 -15.48
CA SER A 61 8.42 8.11 -15.69
C SER A 61 9.29 8.11 -14.42
N ARG A 62 8.69 7.95 -13.22
CA ARG A 62 9.41 7.93 -11.94
C ARG A 62 10.17 6.63 -11.71
N SER A 63 11.41 6.72 -11.24
CA SER A 63 12.19 5.55 -10.86
C SER A 63 11.67 4.93 -9.56
N VAL A 64 11.51 3.60 -9.55
CA VAL A 64 11.21 2.80 -8.36
C VAL A 64 12.37 1.86 -8.09
N VAL A 65 12.98 1.97 -6.92
CA VAL A 65 14.15 1.17 -6.52
C VAL A 65 13.74 0.07 -5.54
N CYS A 66 14.19 -1.15 -5.76
CA CYS A 66 13.98 -2.28 -4.84
C CYS A 66 15.24 -2.55 -4.01
N SER A 67 15.08 -2.81 -2.70
CA SER A 67 16.19 -3.18 -1.81
C SER A 67 16.51 -4.69 -1.83
N PHE A 68 15.85 -5.44 -2.70
CA PHE A 68 16.01 -6.89 -2.88
C PHE A 68 16.13 -7.21 -4.36
N ARG A 69 16.77 -8.33 -4.69
CA ARG A 69 16.78 -8.86 -6.05
C ARG A 69 15.41 -9.43 -6.38
N SER A 70 14.83 -9.00 -7.50
CA SER A 70 13.66 -9.68 -8.06
C SER A 70 14.00 -11.13 -8.37
N ALA A 71 13.05 -12.05 -8.19
CA ALA A 71 13.24 -13.45 -8.57
C ALA A 71 13.65 -13.61 -10.05
N ALA A 72 13.22 -12.68 -10.91
CA ALA A 72 13.61 -12.60 -12.32
C ALA A 72 15.09 -12.22 -12.58
N GLY A 73 15.84 -11.81 -11.55
CA GLY A 73 17.26 -11.45 -11.64
C GLY A 73 18.11 -12.12 -10.54
N ALA A 74 17.59 -13.19 -9.93
CA ALA A 74 18.38 -14.04 -9.05
C ALA A 74 19.35 -14.86 -9.90
N PRO A 75 20.66 -14.91 -9.57
CA PRO A 75 21.56 -15.86 -10.21
C PRO A 75 21.01 -17.27 -9.98
N ASP A 76 21.03 -18.12 -11.00
CA ASP A 76 20.70 -19.54 -10.85
C ASP A 76 21.73 -20.19 -9.93
N LEU A 77 21.32 -20.51 -8.71
CA LEU A 77 22.18 -21.14 -7.71
C LEU A 77 22.15 -22.67 -7.78
N GLY A 78 21.48 -23.26 -8.79
CA GLY A 78 21.58 -24.69 -9.11
C GLY A 78 20.97 -25.65 -8.08
N PHE A 79 20.15 -25.17 -7.14
CA PHE A 79 19.58 -26.00 -6.06
C PHE A 79 18.48 -26.98 -6.49
N ASN A 80 18.02 -26.94 -7.74
CA ASN A 80 16.92 -27.79 -8.24
C ASN A 80 17.41 -28.89 -9.21
N LYS A 81 18.46 -29.61 -8.85
CA LYS A 81 18.85 -30.88 -9.51
C LYS A 81 18.90 -32.01 -8.50
N GLN A 82 17.75 -32.50 -8.05
CA GLN A 82 17.58 -33.86 -7.50
C GLN A 82 16.20 -34.39 -7.84
#